data_AF-A0A6P8AMG7-F1
#
_entry.id   AF-A0A6P8AMG7-F1
#
_cell.length_a   1.000
_cell.length_b   1.000
_cell.length_c   1.000
_cell.angle_alpha   90.00
_cell.angle_beta   90.00
_cell.angle_gamma   90.00
#
_symmetry.space_group_name_H-M   'P 1'
#
loop_
_entity.id
_entity.type
_entity.pdbx_description
1 polymer ?
#
loop_
_entity_poly.entity_id
_entity_poly.type
_entity_poly.pdbx_seq_one_letter_code
_entity_poly.pdbx_strand_id
1 'polypeptide(L)'
;MQFKAILVLASVATVLAAPTPIPSDTVVDVYNTAPVEVAQLDARQTAKEQITAAITEAVKDAVTALAVKGAKMGAQFVKDLKNWTNAREEFTKATVKEMWEAQTDKNTFPAAVCYNMGYKAEGAAGLIKVDLKSGLLKTDYDCFYMPGNSNFKAEGDGGFINLAIQSDSNRCKYDSKAKTLTCK
;
A
#
# COMPACT_ATOMS: atom_id res chain seq x y z
N MET A 1 -25.33 -29.57 -57.50
CA MET A 1 -24.56 -28.33 -57.23
C MET A 1 -24.66 -28.07 -55.74
N GLN A 2 -23.58 -28.28 -54.99
CA GLN A 2 -23.53 -28.16 -53.53
C GLN A 2 -23.07 -26.73 -53.17
N PHE A 3 -23.93 -25.95 -52.51
CA PHE A 3 -23.56 -24.66 -51.94
C PHE A 3 -23.23 -24.85 -50.46
N LYS A 4 -21.94 -24.78 -50.15
CA LYS A 4 -21.38 -24.81 -48.79
C LYS A 4 -21.76 -23.53 -48.05
N ALA A 5 -22.34 -23.68 -46.87
CA ALA A 5 -22.55 -22.60 -45.91
C ALA A 5 -21.20 -22.14 -45.33
N ILE A 6 -20.91 -20.84 -45.43
CA ILE A 6 -19.76 -20.20 -44.80
C ILE A 6 -20.26 -19.57 -43.50
N LEU A 7 -19.90 -20.18 -42.38
CA LEU A 7 -20.04 -19.61 -41.04
C LEU A 7 -18.95 -18.56 -40.83
N VAL A 8 -19.33 -17.28 -40.78
CA VAL A 8 -18.46 -16.18 -40.34
C VAL A 8 -18.57 -16.08 -38.83
N LEU A 9 -17.55 -16.56 -38.12
CA LEU A 9 -17.40 -16.36 -36.67
C LEU A 9 -16.95 -14.91 -36.42
N ALA A 10 -17.86 -14.09 -35.90
CA ALA A 10 -17.55 -12.77 -35.38
C ALA A 10 -16.63 -12.91 -34.16
N SER A 11 -15.39 -12.44 -34.29
CA SER A 11 -14.46 -12.29 -33.17
C SER A 11 -14.84 -11.01 -32.41
N VAL A 12 -15.46 -11.18 -31.25
CA VAL A 12 -15.55 -10.12 -30.24
C VAL A 12 -14.14 -9.88 -29.70
N ALA A 13 -13.48 -8.84 -30.23
CA ALA A 13 -12.28 -8.30 -29.62
C ALA A 13 -12.67 -7.72 -28.26
N THR A 14 -12.43 -8.46 -27.18
CA THR A 14 -12.39 -7.90 -25.84
C THR A 14 -11.23 -6.91 -25.80
N VAL A 15 -11.56 -5.62 -25.87
CA VAL A 15 -10.64 -4.55 -25.49
C VAL A 15 -10.37 -4.75 -24.00
N LEU A 16 -9.32 -5.51 -23.67
CA LEU A 16 -8.70 -5.43 -22.35
C LEU A 16 -8.16 -4.01 -22.26
N ALA A 17 -8.96 -3.12 -21.67
CA ALA A 17 -8.46 -1.85 -21.21
C ALA A 17 -7.28 -2.18 -20.29
N ALA A 18 -6.06 -1.92 -20.79
CA ALA A 18 -4.87 -2.02 -19.97
C ALA A 18 -5.14 -1.17 -18.72
N PRO A 19 -4.89 -1.69 -17.50
CA PRO A 19 -5.01 -0.88 -16.31
C PRO A 19 -4.15 0.35 -16.53
N THR A 20 -4.79 1.53 -16.51
CA THR A 20 -4.07 2.80 -16.61
C THR A 20 -3.00 2.81 -15.51
N PRO A 21 -1.74 3.15 -15.80
CA PRO A 21 -0.73 3.28 -14.76
C PRO A 21 -1.25 4.27 -13.71
N ILE A 22 -1.43 3.78 -12.49
CA ILE A 22 -1.91 4.59 -11.38
C ILE A 22 -0.71 5.46 -10.97
N PRO A 23 -0.78 6.79 -11.09
CA PRO A 23 0.34 7.64 -10.74
C PRO A 23 0.74 7.43 -9.27
N SER A 24 2.04 7.28 -9.02
CA SER A 24 2.67 6.97 -7.72
C SER A 24 2.53 8.06 -6.65
N ASP A 25 1.64 9.03 -6.86
CA ASP A 25 1.25 10.11 -5.94
C ASP A 25 -0.24 9.98 -5.57
N THR A 26 -0.72 8.75 -5.38
CA THR A 26 -2.12 8.53 -4.99
C THR A 26 -2.33 9.04 -3.57
N VAL A 27 -2.97 10.22 -3.45
CA VAL A 27 -3.39 10.80 -2.18
C VAL A 27 -4.69 10.13 -1.73
N VAL A 28 -4.65 9.48 -0.57
CA VAL A 28 -5.81 8.88 0.09
C VAL A 28 -6.26 9.84 1.19
N ASP A 29 -7.35 10.54 0.94
CA ASP A 29 -8.00 11.37 1.96
C ASP A 29 -8.80 10.50 2.93
N VAL A 30 -8.42 10.51 4.20
CA VAL A 30 -9.10 9.78 5.27
C VAL A 30 -9.92 10.75 6.11
N TYR A 31 -11.23 10.75 5.87
CA TYR A 31 -12.24 11.37 6.73
C TYR A 31 -13.34 10.34 6.97
N ASN A 32 -13.65 9.96 8.21
CA ASN A 32 -14.81 9.13 8.62
C ASN A 32 -15.50 8.36 7.46
N THR A 33 -14.78 7.50 6.73
CA THR A 33 -15.22 7.10 5.39
C THR A 33 -16.16 5.92 5.50
N ALA A 34 -17.38 6.12 4.99
CA ALA A 34 -18.34 5.09 4.63
C ALA A 34 -17.67 3.90 3.87
N PRO A 35 -18.25 2.70 3.91
CA PRO A 35 -17.61 1.49 3.39
C PRO A 35 -17.22 1.66 1.93
N VAL A 36 -15.93 1.43 1.66
CA VAL A 36 -15.37 1.48 0.31
C VAL A 36 -15.91 0.29 -0.46
N GLU A 37 -16.63 0.57 -1.55
CA GLU A 37 -17.14 -0.47 -2.44
C GLU A 37 -15.98 -1.28 -3.01
N VAL A 38 -16.11 -2.60 -2.90
CA VAL A 38 -15.07 -3.60 -3.10
C VAL A 38 -14.71 -3.78 -4.57
N ALA A 39 -14.01 -2.82 -5.18
CA ALA A 39 -13.20 -3.06 -6.38
C ALA A 39 -11.94 -3.89 -6.05
N GLN A 40 -12.09 -4.87 -5.15
CA GLN A 40 -11.06 -5.40 -4.26
C GLN A 40 -10.55 -6.80 -4.62
N LEU A 41 -11.09 -7.44 -5.65
CA LEU A 41 -10.74 -8.82 -6.03
C LEU A 41 -9.72 -8.88 -7.17
N ASP A 42 -9.85 -8.04 -8.20
CA ASP A 42 -8.97 -8.11 -9.37
C ASP A 42 -7.52 -7.64 -9.11
N ALA A 43 -7.33 -6.58 -8.31
CA ALA A 43 -5.98 -6.09 -7.97
C ALA A 43 -5.12 -7.16 -7.26
N ARG A 44 -5.75 -8.06 -6.50
CA ARG A 44 -5.09 -9.18 -5.81
C ARG A 44 -4.67 -10.30 -6.78
N GLN A 45 -5.40 -10.50 -7.88
CA GLN A 45 -5.04 -11.49 -8.90
C GLN A 45 -3.93 -10.96 -9.80
N THR A 46 -4.01 -9.71 -10.25
CA THR A 46 -2.97 -9.11 -11.10
C THR A 46 -1.63 -8.93 -10.38
N ALA A 47 -1.64 -8.54 -9.10
CA ALA A 47 -0.40 -8.40 -8.33
C ALA A 47 0.35 -9.73 -8.17
N LYS A 48 -0.36 -10.85 -7.99
CA LYS A 48 0.27 -12.18 -7.85
C LYS A 48 1.05 -12.63 -9.08
N GLU A 49 0.62 -12.21 -10.28
CA GLU A 49 1.27 -12.63 -11.53
C GLU A 49 2.50 -11.78 -11.86
N GLN A 50 2.60 -10.56 -11.33
CA GLN A 50 3.67 -9.63 -11.70
C GLN A 50 4.83 -9.56 -10.71
N ILE A 51 4.66 -10.05 -9.47
CA ILE A 51 5.72 -10.03 -8.46
C ILE A 51 6.72 -11.17 -8.73
N THR A 52 7.63 -10.92 -9.65
CA THR A 52 8.88 -11.67 -9.83
C THR A 52 9.99 -11.01 -9.00
N ALA A 53 11.07 -11.72 -8.69
CA ALA A 53 12.12 -11.28 -7.77
C ALA A 53 12.85 -9.95 -8.14
N ALA A 54 12.58 -9.40 -9.32
CA ALA A 54 13.00 -8.05 -9.71
C ALA A 54 11.83 -7.06 -9.51
N ILE A 55 12.04 -6.05 -8.66
CA ILE A 55 11.06 -4.96 -8.47
C ILE A 55 11.06 -4.09 -9.73
N THR A 56 10.13 -4.37 -10.63
CA THR A 56 9.89 -3.55 -11.83
C THR A 56 8.87 -2.46 -11.54
N GLU A 57 8.74 -1.45 -12.42
CA GLU A 57 7.72 -0.40 -12.29
C GLU A 57 6.29 -0.99 -12.25
N ALA A 58 6.02 -2.04 -13.02
CA ALA A 58 4.71 -2.71 -13.02
C ALA A 58 4.38 -3.35 -11.65
N VAL A 59 5.38 -3.87 -10.95
CA VAL A 59 5.21 -4.38 -9.57
C VAL A 59 4.88 -3.24 -8.61
N LYS A 60 5.55 -2.08 -8.74
CA LYS A 60 5.29 -0.90 -7.90
C LYS A 60 3.85 -0.42 -8.05
N ASP A 61 3.32 -0.37 -9.27
CA ASP A 61 1.93 0.01 -9.52
C ASP A 61 0.95 -0.99 -8.88
N ALA A 62 1.20 -2.28 -9.02
CA ALA A 62 0.34 -3.32 -8.44
C ALA A 62 0.31 -3.26 -6.90
N VAL A 63 1.46 -3.03 -6.25
CA VAL A 63 1.50 -2.90 -4.79
C VAL A 63 0.96 -1.55 -4.30
N THR A 64 0.94 -0.51 -5.14
CA THR A 64 0.28 0.78 -4.83
C THR A 64 -1.21 0.56 -4.56
N ALA A 65 -1.91 -0.23 -5.38
CA ALA A 65 -3.32 -0.54 -5.16
C ALA A 65 -3.57 -1.27 -3.82
N LEU A 66 -2.65 -2.15 -3.41
CA LEU A 66 -2.71 -2.83 -2.11
C LEU A 66 -2.49 -1.86 -0.95
N ALA A 67 -1.52 -0.95 -1.09
CA ALA A 67 -1.26 0.11 -0.12
C ALA A 67 -2.50 0.99 0.07
N VAL A 68 -3.14 1.44 -1.01
CA VAL A 68 -4.37 2.25 -0.97
C VAL A 68 -5.48 1.50 -0.23
N LYS A 69 -5.68 0.21 -0.53
CA LYS A 69 -6.67 -0.62 0.15
C LYS A 69 -6.38 -0.72 1.65
N GLY A 70 -5.14 -1.01 2.02
CA GLY A 70 -4.71 -1.11 3.41
C GLY A 70 -4.94 0.20 4.18
N ALA A 71 -4.52 1.33 3.61
CA ALA A 71 -4.76 2.66 4.20
C ALA A 71 -6.24 2.99 4.40
N LYS A 72 -7.08 2.69 3.40
CA LYS A 72 -8.53 2.89 3.51
C LYS A 72 -9.19 2.00 4.57
N MET A 73 -8.72 0.76 4.76
CA MET A 73 -9.23 -0.12 5.82
C MET A 73 -8.73 0.32 7.19
N GLY A 74 -7.44 0.67 7.32
CA GLY A 74 -6.85 1.15 8.57
C GLY A 74 -7.53 2.40 9.11
N ALA A 75 -7.86 3.32 8.21
CA ALA A 75 -8.65 4.51 8.47
C ALA A 75 -10.00 4.25 9.16
N GLN A 76 -10.68 3.15 8.84
CA GLN A 76 -12.00 2.81 9.41
C GLN A 76 -11.93 2.43 10.89
N PHE A 77 -10.74 2.10 11.39
CA PHE A 77 -10.54 1.69 12.77
C PHE A 77 -10.22 2.85 13.72
N VAL A 78 -10.08 4.09 13.20
CA VAL A 78 -9.83 5.28 14.02
C VAL A 78 -11.14 5.72 14.68
N LYS A 79 -11.28 5.49 15.99
CA LYS A 79 -12.55 5.68 16.70
C LYS A 79 -12.65 7.01 17.45
N ASP A 80 -11.52 7.58 17.85
CA ASP A 80 -11.47 8.79 18.68
C ASP A 80 -10.67 9.92 18.03
N LEU A 81 -11.34 10.71 17.19
CA LEU A 81 -10.77 11.91 16.58
C LEU A 81 -10.73 13.12 17.53
N LYS A 82 -11.25 13.00 18.77
CA LYS A 82 -11.21 14.09 19.76
C LYS A 82 -9.87 14.14 20.48
N ASN A 83 -9.25 12.97 20.69
CA ASN A 83 -7.87 12.89 21.14
C ASN A 83 -6.95 12.69 19.92
N TRP A 84 -6.43 13.81 19.39
CA TRP A 84 -5.62 13.81 18.18
C TRP A 84 -4.37 12.92 18.26
N THR A 85 -3.75 12.82 19.44
CA THR A 85 -2.59 11.94 19.66
C THR A 85 -2.99 10.48 19.50
N ASN A 86 -4.07 10.06 20.17
CA ASN A 86 -4.57 8.69 20.07
C ASN A 86 -5.04 8.37 18.64
N ALA A 87 -5.74 9.29 17.98
CA ALA A 87 -6.18 9.13 16.60
C ALA A 87 -5.02 8.81 15.66
N ARG A 88 -3.91 9.56 15.79
CA ARG A 88 -2.70 9.37 14.99
C ARG A 88 -2.04 8.02 15.27
N GLU A 89 -1.95 7.61 16.53
CA GLU A 89 -1.41 6.29 16.88
C GLU A 89 -2.27 5.13 16.37
N GLU A 90 -3.59 5.22 16.52
CA GLU A 90 -4.52 4.21 16.02
C GLU A 90 -4.45 4.13 14.50
N PHE A 91 -4.43 5.29 13.84
CA PHE A 91 -4.37 5.40 12.39
C PHE A 91 -3.12 4.71 11.84
N THR A 92 -1.92 5.04 12.34
CA THR A 92 -0.68 4.45 11.80
C THR A 92 -0.60 2.95 12.06
N LYS A 93 -0.96 2.49 13.27
CA LYS A 93 -0.98 1.07 13.65
C LYS A 93 -1.96 0.28 12.78
N ALA A 94 -3.18 0.77 12.63
CA ALA A 94 -4.20 0.12 11.83
C ALA A 94 -3.79 0.11 10.35
N THR A 95 -3.28 1.22 9.83
CA THR A 95 -2.86 1.31 8.43
C THR A 95 -1.76 0.30 8.09
N VAL A 96 -0.67 0.23 8.85
CA VAL A 96 0.40 -0.74 8.53
C VAL A 96 -0.05 -2.19 8.70
N LYS A 97 -0.95 -2.47 9.66
CA LYS A 97 -1.56 -3.78 9.83
C LYS A 97 -2.37 -4.17 8.60
N GLU A 98 -3.29 -3.32 8.16
CA GLU A 98 -4.15 -3.59 7.02
C GLU A 98 -3.37 -3.62 5.70
N MET A 99 -2.33 -2.78 5.54
CA MET A 99 -1.39 -2.88 4.41
C MET A 99 -0.65 -4.23 4.40
N TRP A 100 -0.18 -4.69 5.56
CA TRP A 100 0.49 -5.97 5.70
C TRP A 100 -0.44 -7.17 5.41
N GLU A 101 -1.70 -7.08 5.83
CA GLU A 101 -2.73 -8.09 5.55
C GLU A 101 -3.16 -8.09 4.08
N ALA A 102 -3.22 -6.92 3.43
CA ALA A 102 -3.51 -6.79 2.01
C ALA A 102 -2.43 -7.38 1.11
N GLN A 103 -1.16 -7.35 1.54
CA GLN A 103 -0.02 -7.91 0.80
C GLN A 103 0.04 -9.45 0.93
N THR A 104 -0.05 -10.14 -0.20
CA THR A 104 0.08 -11.61 -0.28
C THR A 104 1.53 -12.08 -0.41
N ASP A 105 2.40 -11.30 -1.06
CA ASP A 105 3.81 -11.65 -1.20
C ASP A 105 4.68 -10.97 -0.15
N LYS A 106 4.64 -11.55 1.06
CA LYS A 106 5.49 -11.16 2.19
C LYS A 106 6.95 -11.55 1.99
N ASN A 107 7.26 -12.35 0.96
CA ASN A 107 8.64 -12.69 0.64
C ASN A 107 9.31 -11.58 -0.16
N THR A 108 8.62 -11.03 -1.15
CA THR A 108 9.18 -9.90 -1.90
C THR A 108 9.13 -8.63 -1.05
N PHE A 109 8.04 -8.43 -0.29
CA PHE A 109 7.81 -7.25 0.54
C PHE A 109 7.65 -7.61 2.02
N PRO A 110 8.76 -7.84 2.75
CA PRO A 110 8.72 -8.30 4.14
C PRO A 110 8.37 -7.21 5.17
N ALA A 111 8.10 -5.97 4.77
CA ALA A 111 7.54 -4.96 5.67
C ALA A 111 6.61 -3.94 4.97
N ALA A 112 5.72 -3.37 5.77
CA ALA A 112 4.94 -2.17 5.48
C ALA A 112 5.30 -1.08 6.51
N VAL A 113 5.40 0.16 6.03
CA VAL A 113 5.82 1.33 6.83
C VAL A 113 4.86 2.47 6.56
N CYS A 114 4.49 3.22 7.60
CA CYS A 114 3.82 4.52 7.47
C CYS A 114 4.55 5.55 8.32
N TYR A 115 4.89 6.69 7.71
CA TYR A 115 5.67 7.74 8.36
C TYR A 115 5.30 9.16 7.90
N ASN A 116 5.23 10.13 8.81
CA ASN A 116 4.85 11.52 8.49
C ASN A 116 6.00 12.54 8.54
N MET A 117 7.26 12.09 8.57
CA MET A 117 8.42 12.99 8.59
C MET A 117 9.46 12.54 7.55
N GLY A 118 10.58 13.25 7.46
CA GLY A 118 11.66 12.92 6.50
C GLY A 118 12.28 11.54 6.73
N TYR A 119 12.49 10.80 5.64
CA TYR A 119 13.12 9.47 5.67
C TYR A 119 13.94 9.19 4.41
N LYS A 120 14.72 8.13 4.48
CA LYS A 120 15.35 7.46 3.34
C LYS A 120 14.83 6.03 3.27
N ALA A 121 14.32 5.61 2.12
CA ALA A 121 13.85 4.25 1.90
C ALA A 121 14.37 3.71 0.58
N GLU A 122 15.26 2.72 0.65
CA GLU A 122 15.86 2.08 -0.52
C GLU A 122 14.87 1.10 -1.13
N GLY A 123 14.53 1.29 -2.42
CA GLY A 123 13.67 0.36 -3.14
C GLY A 123 12.22 0.30 -2.66
N ALA A 124 11.77 1.30 -1.88
CA ALA A 124 10.37 1.39 -1.44
C ALA A 124 9.41 1.25 -2.64
N ALA A 125 8.34 0.50 -2.43
CA ALA A 125 7.34 0.22 -3.45
C ALA A 125 5.94 0.52 -2.91
N GLY A 126 5.02 0.88 -3.81
CA GLY A 126 3.65 1.17 -3.41
C GLY A 126 3.52 2.40 -2.54
N LEU A 127 4.33 3.43 -2.81
CA LEU A 127 4.28 4.70 -2.11
C LEU A 127 2.91 5.35 -2.32
N ILE A 128 2.22 5.63 -1.22
CA ILE A 128 0.99 6.40 -1.18
C ILE A 128 1.09 7.49 -0.13
N LYS A 129 0.39 8.60 -0.37
CA LYS A 129 0.21 9.67 0.63
C LYS A 129 -1.14 9.50 1.27
N VAL A 130 -1.21 9.52 2.59
CA VAL A 130 -2.47 9.38 3.33
C VAL A 130 -2.67 10.59 4.21
N ASP A 131 -3.74 11.33 3.94
CA ASP A 131 -4.11 12.53 4.67
C ASP A 131 -5.06 12.15 5.81
N LEU A 132 -4.60 12.19 7.06
CA LEU A 132 -5.45 12.09 8.24
C LEU A 132 -5.94 13.49 8.63
N LYS A 133 -7.27 13.69 8.64
CA LYS A 133 -7.90 15.01 8.88
C LYS A 133 -8.97 14.94 9.97
N SER A 134 -9.00 15.94 10.86
CA SER A 134 -10.06 16.16 11.85
C SER A 134 -10.25 17.66 12.10
N GLY A 135 -11.31 18.24 11.55
CA GLY A 135 -11.55 19.69 11.63
C GLY A 135 -10.39 20.48 11.01
N LEU A 136 -9.72 21.32 11.80
CA LEU A 136 -8.52 22.07 11.38
C LEU A 136 -7.21 21.27 11.51
N LEU A 137 -7.25 20.11 12.15
CA LEU A 137 -6.08 19.26 12.33
C LEU A 137 -5.87 18.39 11.10
N LYS A 138 -4.63 18.39 10.60
CA LYS A 138 -4.21 17.59 9.45
C LYS A 138 -2.81 17.04 9.70
N THR A 139 -2.61 15.77 9.34
CA THR A 139 -1.29 15.16 9.23
C THR A 139 -1.26 14.29 7.98
N ASP A 140 -0.26 14.47 7.13
CA ASP A 140 0.04 13.62 5.98
C ASP A 140 1.02 12.51 6.37
N TYR A 141 0.81 11.31 5.85
CA TYR A 141 1.68 10.15 6.04
C TYR A 141 2.09 9.56 4.69
N ASP A 142 3.36 9.28 4.54
CA ASP A 142 3.86 8.42 3.47
C ASP A 142 3.78 6.97 3.94
N CYS A 143 3.02 6.15 3.22
CA CYS A 143 2.88 4.73 3.48
C CYS A 143 3.41 3.92 2.28
N PHE A 144 4.21 2.89 2.53
CA PHE A 144 4.85 2.10 1.48
C PHE A 144 5.23 0.70 2.00
N TYR A 145 5.60 -0.16 1.06
CA TYR A 145 6.20 -1.46 1.34
C TYR A 145 7.72 -1.41 1.19
N MET A 146 8.42 -2.17 2.02
CA MET A 146 9.86 -2.37 1.92
C MET A 146 10.16 -3.74 1.33
N PRO A 147 10.99 -3.83 0.28
CA PRO A 147 11.35 -5.11 -0.29
C PRO A 147 12.46 -5.83 0.51
N GLY A 148 12.75 -7.07 0.17
CA GLY A 148 13.98 -7.74 0.64
C GLY A 148 15.24 -6.98 0.23
N ASN A 149 16.34 -7.20 0.96
CA ASN A 149 17.63 -6.51 0.78
C ASN A 149 17.53 -4.96 0.71
N SER A 150 16.75 -4.37 1.60
CA SER A 150 16.50 -2.92 1.63
C SER A 150 16.68 -2.32 3.02
N ASN A 151 16.83 -1.00 3.05
CA ASN A 151 16.90 -0.23 4.28
C ASN A 151 15.94 0.95 4.26
N PHE A 152 15.30 1.17 5.41
CA PHE A 152 14.59 2.40 5.73
C PHE A 152 15.27 3.08 6.92
N LYS A 153 15.42 4.41 6.87
CA LYS A 153 15.97 5.23 7.94
C LYS A 153 15.09 6.46 8.17
N ALA A 154 14.54 6.58 9.37
CA ALA A 154 13.79 7.77 9.77
C ALA A 154 14.73 8.89 10.25
N GLU A 155 14.47 10.13 9.80
CA GLU A 155 15.28 11.29 10.15
C GLU A 155 14.68 12.11 11.30
N GLY A 156 13.37 11.95 11.57
CA GLY A 156 12.64 12.64 12.63
C GLY A 156 12.31 11.77 13.84
N ASP A 157 11.27 12.16 14.57
CA ASP A 157 10.80 11.44 15.74
C ASP A 157 10.17 10.10 15.34
N GLY A 158 10.39 9.09 16.19
CA GLY A 158 9.72 7.80 16.08
C GLY A 158 8.39 7.78 16.84
N GLY A 159 7.99 6.57 17.26
CA GLY A 159 6.75 6.34 18.01
C GLY A 159 5.53 6.32 17.11
N PHE A 160 4.47 5.62 17.55
CA PHE A 160 3.32 5.35 16.71
C PHE A 160 2.56 6.60 16.24
N ILE A 161 2.73 7.74 16.90
CA ILE A 161 2.16 9.01 16.43
C ILE A 161 2.68 9.35 15.03
N ASN A 162 3.95 9.03 14.77
CA ASN A 162 4.66 9.39 13.56
C ASN A 162 4.97 8.17 12.69
N LEU A 163 5.53 7.11 13.28
CA LEU A 163 6.07 5.92 12.62
C LEU A 163 5.38 4.65 13.11
N ALA A 164 4.79 3.89 12.20
CA ALA A 164 4.44 2.50 12.43
C ALA A 164 5.14 1.61 11.40
N ILE A 165 5.54 0.42 11.84
CA ILE A 165 6.17 -0.61 11.03
C ILE A 165 5.48 -1.93 11.35
N GLN A 166 5.03 -2.63 10.31
CA GLN A 166 4.60 -4.02 10.40
C GLN A 166 5.51 -4.85 9.50
N SER A 167 6.17 -5.87 10.05
CA SER A 167 7.17 -6.63 9.31
C SER A 167 7.24 -8.10 9.73
N ASP A 168 7.79 -8.94 8.85
CA ASP A 168 8.25 -10.28 9.21
C ASP A 168 9.54 -10.16 10.04
N SER A 169 9.50 -10.62 11.30
CA SER A 169 10.60 -10.53 12.25
C SER A 169 11.81 -11.40 11.89
N ASN A 170 11.65 -12.40 11.03
CA ASN A 170 12.76 -13.22 10.56
C ASN A 170 13.53 -12.54 9.41
N ARG A 171 12.89 -11.60 8.73
CA ARG A 171 13.42 -10.96 7.53
C ARG A 171 13.81 -9.52 7.74
N CYS A 172 13.06 -8.80 8.57
CA CYS A 172 13.33 -7.42 8.89
C CYS A 172 13.65 -7.23 10.36
N LYS A 173 14.61 -6.35 10.63
CA LYS A 173 14.98 -5.95 11.98
C LYS A 173 14.91 -4.44 12.10
N TYR A 174 14.12 -3.96 13.06
CA TYR A 174 14.06 -2.55 13.42
C TYR A 174 15.00 -2.25 14.60
N ASP A 175 15.89 -1.28 14.42
CA ASP A 175 16.67 -0.67 15.48
C ASP A 175 16.02 0.65 15.87
N SER A 176 15.41 0.70 17.06
CA SER A 176 14.72 1.88 17.56
C SER A 176 15.66 3.04 17.94
N LYS A 177 16.94 2.77 18.24
CA LYS A 177 17.92 3.81 18.55
C LYS A 177 18.44 4.46 17.26
N ALA A 178 18.77 3.64 16.27
CA ALA A 178 19.20 4.11 14.96
C ALA A 178 18.02 4.52 14.06
N LYS A 179 16.78 4.25 14.48
CA LYS A 179 15.53 4.44 13.73
C LYS A 179 15.63 3.88 12.32
N THR A 180 16.19 2.67 12.22
CA THR A 180 16.54 2.02 10.96
C THR A 180 15.85 0.65 10.90
N LEU A 181 15.21 0.36 9.78
CA LEU A 181 14.66 -0.96 9.44
C LEU A 181 15.51 -1.56 8.34
N THR A 182 16.10 -2.71 8.59
CA THR A 182 16.86 -3.47 7.59
C THR A 182 16.12 -4.75 7.27
N CYS A 183 15.82 -4.98 5.99
CA CYS A 183 15.16 -6.17 5.48
C CYS A 183 16.12 -7.01 4.63
N LYS A 184 16.08 -8.33 4.81
CA LYS A 184 16.84 -9.33 4.06
C LYS A 184 15.88 -10.13 3.20
#